data_AF-A0A9E2ZDI1-F1
#
_entry.id   AF-A0A9E2ZDI1-F1
#
_cell.length_a   1.000
_cell.length_b   1.000
_cell.length_c   1.000
_cell.angle_alpha   90.00
_cell.angle_beta   90.00
_cell.angle_gamma   90.00
#
_symmetry.space_group_name_H-M   'P 1'
#
loop_
_entity.id
_entity.type
_entity.pdbx_description
1 polymer ?
#
loop_
_entity_poly.entity_id
_entity_poly.type
_entity_poly.pdbx_seq_one_letter_code
_entity_poly.pdbx_strand_id
1 'polypeptide(L)' 'SEIRRLAVDGLAFLGLRLDERRNLKVDGDADLTEAGADANTLVIRAREDLEIARQVRRVMRQAPARG' A
#
# COMPACT_ATOMS: atom_id res chain seq x y z
N SER A 1 -8.17 -6.47 -9.25
CA SER A 1 -8.23 -7.64 -8.34
C SER A 1 -9.63 -7.73 -7.77
N GLU A 2 -10.24 -8.90 -7.82
CA GLU A 2 -11.58 -9.15 -7.26
C GLU A 2 -11.61 -8.93 -5.74
N ILE A 3 -10.55 -9.34 -5.02
CA ILE A 3 -10.44 -9.14 -3.57
C ILE A 3 -10.45 -7.65 -3.21
N ARG A 4 -9.67 -6.82 -3.93
CA ARG A 4 -9.65 -5.36 -3.70
C ARG A 4 -11.01 -4.73 -3.97
N ARG A 5 -11.68 -5.17 -5.03
CA ARG A 5 -13.01 -4.70 -5.39
C ARG A 5 -14.01 -4.98 -4.27
N LEU A 6 -14.10 -6.25 -3.85
CA LEU A 6 -15.01 -6.66 -2.78
C LEU A 6 -14.72 -5.96 -1.45
N ALA A 7 -13.44 -5.73 -1.14
CA ALA A 7 -13.05 -5.00 0.07
C ALA A 7 -13.47 -3.53 0.03
N VAL A 8 -13.30 -2.84 -1.11
CA VAL A 8 -13.74 -1.45 -1.27
C VAL A 8 -15.27 -1.36 -1.27
N ASP A 9 -15.97 -2.25 -1.97
CA ASP A 9 -17.44 -2.32 -1.95
C ASP A 9 -17.98 -2.45 -0.52
N GLY A 10 -17.37 -3.30 0.30
CA GLY A 10 -17.73 -3.46 1.71
C GLY A 10 -17.50 -2.22 2.57
N LEU A 11 -16.68 -1.27 2.12
CA LEU A 11 -16.37 0.00 2.78
C LEU A 11 -16.99 1.21 2.06
N ALA A 12 -17.87 1.00 1.08
CA ALA A 12 -18.50 2.08 0.32
C ALA A 12 -19.31 3.05 1.19
N PHE A 13 -19.81 2.60 2.35
CA PHE A 13 -20.51 3.46 3.33
C PHE A 13 -19.61 4.51 3.98
N LEU A 14 -18.28 4.35 3.88
CA LEU A 14 -17.27 5.34 4.29
C LEU A 14 -16.82 6.24 3.13
N GLY A 15 -17.45 6.13 1.95
CA GLY A 15 -17.13 6.95 0.78
C GLY A 15 -15.98 6.44 -0.07
N LEU A 16 -15.48 5.21 0.15
CA LEU A 16 -14.46 4.61 -0.71
C LEU A 16 -15.06 4.19 -2.05
N ARG A 17 -14.33 4.44 -3.14
CA ARG A 17 -14.68 4.00 -4.50
C ARG A 17 -13.41 3.67 -5.29
N LEU A 18 -13.51 2.69 -6.18
CA LEU A 18 -12.37 2.09 -6.87
C LEU A 18 -12.51 2.21 -8.39
N ASP A 19 -11.53 2.80 -9.06
CA ASP A 19 -11.43 2.78 -10.53
C ASP A 19 -11.14 1.34 -10.99
N GLU A 20 -12.17 0.67 -11.51
CA GLU A 20 -12.08 -0.74 -11.95
C GLU A 20 -11.05 -0.97 -13.04
N ARG A 21 -10.93 -0.02 -13.98
CA ARG A 21 -9.99 -0.14 -15.09
C ARG A 21 -8.56 -0.11 -14.59
N ARG A 22 -8.25 0.75 -13.61
CA ARG A 22 -6.94 0.78 -12.94
C ARG A 22 -6.75 -0.47 -12.08
N ASN A 23 -7.77 -0.89 -11.33
CA ASN A 23 -7.71 -2.08 -10.47
C ASN A 23 -7.42 -3.38 -11.24
N LEU A 24 -7.88 -3.49 -12.49
CA LEU A 24 -7.61 -4.63 -13.37
C LEU A 24 -6.23 -4.58 -14.03
N LYS A 25 -5.68 -3.38 -14.27
CA LYS A 25 -4.41 -3.18 -15.00
C LYS A 25 -3.20 -2.94 -14.12
N VAL A 26 -3.40 -2.66 -12.82
CA VAL A 26 -2.32 -2.30 -11.92
C VAL A 26 -1.25 -3.39 -11.83
N ASP A 27 -0.02 -2.99 -12.10
CA ASP A 27 1.20 -3.72 -11.75
C ASP A 27 2.16 -2.73 -11.07
N GLY A 28 2.46 -2.99 -9.80
CA GLY A 28 3.24 -2.07 -8.96
C GLY A 28 2.40 -1.00 -8.27
N ASP A 29 3.03 0.15 -8.00
CA ASP A 29 2.43 1.23 -7.23
C ASP A 29 1.45 2.02 -8.09
N ALA A 30 0.22 2.21 -7.61
CA ALA A 30 -0.79 2.99 -8.33
C ALA A 30 -1.86 3.56 -7.41
N ASP A 31 -2.42 4.68 -7.84
CA ASP A 31 -3.64 5.23 -7.29
C ASP A 31 -4.86 4.65 -8.03
N LEU A 32 -5.67 3.88 -7.30
CA LEU A 32 -6.89 3.25 -7.80
C LEU A 32 -8.16 4.01 -7.40
N THR A 33 -8.03 5.21 -6.84
CA THR A 33 -9.16 6.01 -6.37
C THR A 33 -10.07 6.39 -7.54
N GLU A 34 -11.37 6.11 -7.42
CA GLU A 34 -12.37 6.64 -8.34
C GLU A 34 -12.59 8.13 -8.09
N ALA A 35 -12.91 8.89 -9.14
CA ALA A 35 -13.25 10.31 -9.00
C ALA A 35 -14.46 10.49 -8.05
N GLY A 36 -14.29 11.35 -7.04
CA GLY A 36 -15.33 11.62 -6.04
C GLY A 36 -15.41 10.62 -4.88
N ALA A 37 -14.41 9.75 -4.72
CA ALA A 37 -14.21 9.03 -3.46
C ALA A 37 -13.79 10.00 -2.34
N ASP A 38 -14.26 9.75 -1.11
CA ASP A 38 -13.92 10.56 0.06
C ASP A 38 -12.53 10.23 0.63
N ALA A 39 -11.94 9.11 0.22
CA ALA A 39 -10.60 8.67 0.63
C ALA A 39 -9.85 7.97 -0.52
N ASN A 40 -8.53 8.16 -0.54
CA ASN A 40 -7.66 7.54 -1.54
C ASN A 40 -7.48 6.03 -1.30
N THR A 41 -7.57 5.25 -2.37
CA THR A 41 -7.23 3.83 -2.38
C THR A 41 -5.96 3.59 -3.19
N LEU A 42 -4.84 3.44 -2.49
CA LEU A 42 -3.52 3.23 -3.08
C LEU A 42 -3.12 1.75 -3.03
N VAL A 43 -2.57 1.25 -4.12
CA VAL A 43 -1.79 0.01 -4.14
C VAL A 43 -0.33 0.39 -4.07
N ILE A 44 0.38 -0.10 -3.07
CA ILE A 44 1.81 0.10 -2.87
C ILE A 44 2.46 -1.26 -2.70
N ARG A 45 3.43 -1.58 -3.55
CA ARG A 45 4.23 -2.81 -3.48
C ARG A 45 5.06 -2.77 -2.21
N ALA A 46 4.86 -3.77 -1.36
CA ALA A 46 5.73 -3.97 -0.21
C ALA A 46 7.17 -4.24 -0.68
N ARG A 47 8.14 -3.51 -0.13
CA ARG A 47 9.59 -3.72 -0.34
C ARG A 47 10.24 -4.19 0.95
N GLU A 48 9.82 -5.37 1.36
CA GLU A 48 10.20 -5.97 2.65
C GLU A 48 11.73 -6.13 2.77
N ASP A 49 12.39 -6.47 1.68
CA ASP A 49 13.85 -6.56 1.57
C ASP A 49 14.55 -5.25 1.96
N LEU A 50 14.09 -4.12 1.42
CA LEU A 50 14.60 -2.80 1.74
C LEU A 50 14.26 -2.40 3.17
N GLU A 51 13.06 -2.75 3.66
CA GLU A 51 12.66 -2.48 5.03
C GLU A 51 13.50 -3.27 6.04
N ILE A 52 13.76 -4.55 5.80
CA ILE A 52 14.67 -5.38 6.61
C ILE A 52 16.07 -4.76 6.59
N ALA A 53 16.62 -4.44 5.42
CA ALA A 53 17.95 -3.84 5.32
C ALA A 53 18.04 -2.49 6.07
N ARG A 54 17.00 -1.66 5.97
CA ARG A 54 16.89 -0.38 6.68
C ARG A 54 16.86 -0.60 8.20
N GLN A 55 16.08 -1.57 8.67
CA GLN A 55 15.97 -1.90 10.08
C GLN A 55 17.28 -2.47 10.64
N VAL A 56 17.95 -3.38 9.92
CA VAL A 56 19.28 -3.90 10.28
C VAL A 56 20.29 -2.77 10.43
N ARG A 57 20.40 -1.87 9.43
CA ARG A 57 21.31 -0.71 9.51
C ARG A 57 20.98 0.20 10.70
N ARG A 58 19.70 0.35 11.05
CA ARG A 58 19.28 1.13 12.23
C ARG A 58 19.77 0.49 13.52
N VAL A 59 19.60 -0.82 13.69
CA VAL A 59 20.11 -1.54 14.87
C VAL A 59 21.63 -1.42 14.97
N MET A 60 22.35 -1.59 13.86
CA MET A 60 23.82 -1.48 13.84
C MET A 60 24.34 -0.09 14.20
N ARG A 61 23.59 0.98 13.89
CA ARG A 61 23.93 2.34 14.33
C ARG A 61 23.61 2.63 15.80
N GLN A 62 22.70 1.86 16.39
CA GLN A 62 22.25 2.03 17.78
C GLN A 62 23.00 1.14 18.76
N ALA A 63 23.61 0.06 18.27
CA ALA A 63 24.46 -0.78 19.09
C ALA A 63 25.70 0.03 19.52
N PRO A 64 26.01 0.11 20.83
CA PRO A 64 27.29 0.66 21.25
C PRO A 64 28.41 -0.17 20.62
N ALA A 65 29.48 0.51 20.19
CA ALA A 65 30.66 -0.18 19.69
C ALA A 65 31.08 -1.21 20.75
N ARG A 66 30.99 -2.50 20.41
CA ARG A 66 31.55 -3.54 21.26
C ARG A 66 33.07 -3.39 21.15
N GLY A 67 33.66 -2.75 22.16
CA GLY A 67 35.08 -2.84 22.46
C GLY A 67 35.44 -4.22 22.97
#